data_AF-A0A6P7HMN3-F1
#
_entry.id   AF-A0A6P7HMN3-F1
#
_cell.length_a   1.000
_cell.length_b   1.000
_cell.length_c   1.000
_cell.angle_alpha   90.00
_cell.angle_beta   90.00
_cell.angle_gamma   90.00
#
_symmetry.space_group_name_H-M   'P 1'
#
loop_
_entity.id
_entity.type
_entity.pdbx_description
1 polymer ?
#
loop_
_entity_poly.entity_id
_entity_poly.type
_entity_poly.pdbx_seq_one_letter_code
_entity_poly.pdbx_strand_id
1 'polypeptide(L)'
;MWECESSTLGRVTVYSIQGCPHCIQAKATLRQLGVPVCDVDIGIHSELRAKVKELTGRSTVPQIFFNNVHVGGNDDLQKLDPAELRRLVTLVREEPLPADALPLPEKNQPDDTAEETDRAAELSLLLREMILKLFSEHLSADGKSVDYKGMSVNPAFERYCELAIQLQRVELLSLSREEKLAFFINIYNALVIHGYLRLGAPTNMWQRYRFFNYVSYLIGGEVFTLQDIENGVLRGNRKGVAQLRRPFSKTDPRLQMALPDAEPLIHFALNCGAKGCPPIKTYTPQDIDTQLRTAAEAFLENDDGCVIDSGKREVRLSQIFKWYKADFGGTDEKLLNWVLEHMGDSPKKTSLQGILSAGKTKVSFLPYDWSSNSFH
;
A
#
# COMPACT_ATOMS: atom_id res chain seq x y z
N MET A 1 6.75 22.88 4.45
CA MET A 1 6.63 23.91 3.40
C MET A 1 7.78 24.89 3.60
N TRP A 2 8.90 24.63 2.93
CA TRP A 2 9.95 25.61 2.65
C TRP A 2 10.23 25.45 1.16
N GLU A 3 9.81 26.44 0.39
CA GLU A 3 10.02 26.52 -1.05
C GLU A 3 11.53 26.70 -1.31
N CYS A 4 12.12 25.86 -2.16
CA CYS A 4 13.47 26.09 -2.67
C CYS A 4 13.38 26.89 -3.98
N GLU A 5 12.83 28.10 -3.91
CA GLU A 5 13.20 29.11 -4.90
C GLU A 5 14.65 29.53 -4.62
N SER A 6 15.56 29.21 -5.55
CA SER A 6 16.92 29.78 -5.63
C SER A 6 17.64 29.94 -4.28
N SER A 7 17.80 28.86 -3.50
CA SER A 7 18.48 28.99 -2.19
C SER A 7 20.00 29.06 -2.37
N THR A 8 20.60 30.12 -1.85
CA THR A 8 22.05 30.38 -1.78
C THR A 8 22.76 29.51 -0.72
N LEU A 9 22.23 28.32 -0.42
CA LEU A 9 22.74 27.40 0.59
C LEU A 9 23.41 26.18 -0.07
N GLY A 10 24.37 25.57 0.62
CA GLY A 10 25.09 24.38 0.14
C GLY A 10 24.19 23.13 0.09
N ARG A 11 24.72 22.04 -0.49
CA ARG A 11 24.01 20.76 -0.58
C ARG A 11 24.91 19.54 -0.42
N VAL A 12 24.31 18.42 -0.05
CA VAL A 12 24.95 17.10 -0.11
C VAL A 12 24.48 16.38 -1.36
N THR A 13 25.40 15.92 -2.22
CA THR A 13 25.07 15.13 -3.41
C THR A 13 25.45 13.67 -3.21
N VAL A 14 24.52 12.76 -3.46
CA VAL A 14 24.72 11.31 -3.35
C VAL A 14 24.52 10.68 -4.72
N TYR A 15 25.59 10.17 -5.32
CA TYR A 15 25.49 9.34 -6.53
C TYR A 15 25.15 7.91 -6.13
N SER A 16 23.98 7.43 -6.56
CA SER A 16 23.42 6.14 -6.14
C SER A 16 22.96 5.29 -7.32
N ILE A 17 22.58 4.03 -7.03
CA ILE A 17 21.86 3.15 -7.96
C ILE A 17 20.64 2.61 -7.20
N GLN A 18 19.49 2.54 -7.87
CA GLN A 18 18.27 1.94 -7.33
C GLN A 18 18.49 0.53 -6.75
N GLY A 19 17.91 0.28 -5.58
CA GLY A 19 18.00 -1.02 -4.88
C GLY A 19 19.33 -1.30 -4.18
N CYS A 20 20.28 -0.37 -4.16
CA CYS A 20 21.55 -0.57 -3.45
C CYS A 20 21.39 -0.36 -1.92
N PRO A 21 21.64 -1.37 -1.07
CA PRO A 21 21.48 -1.24 0.38
C PRO A 21 22.37 -0.15 1.00
N HIS A 22 23.60 -0.01 0.51
CA HIS A 22 24.54 1.02 0.99
C HIS A 22 24.09 2.44 0.64
N CYS A 23 23.40 2.61 -0.49
CA CYS A 23 22.85 3.92 -0.87
C CYS A 23 21.68 4.31 0.04
N ILE A 24 20.80 3.36 0.34
CA ILE A 24 19.66 3.57 1.25
C ILE A 24 20.17 3.95 2.65
N GLN A 25 21.17 3.23 3.17
CA GLN A 25 21.75 3.50 4.49
C GLN A 25 22.43 4.87 4.57
N ALA A 26 23.20 5.25 3.54
CA ALA A 26 23.84 6.55 3.46
C ALA A 26 22.81 7.69 3.47
N LYS A 27 21.76 7.59 2.65
CA LYS A 27 20.68 8.60 2.59
C LYS A 27 19.94 8.71 3.93
N ALA A 28 19.65 7.61 4.60
CA ALA A 28 19.02 7.62 5.92
C ALA A 28 19.88 8.36 6.96
N THR A 29 21.19 8.14 6.93
CA THR A 29 22.14 8.83 7.82
C THR A 29 22.17 10.33 7.55
N LEU A 30 22.24 10.74 6.29
CA LEU A 30 22.25 12.16 5.91
C LEU A 30 20.92 12.86 6.25
N ARG A 31 19.78 12.18 6.10
CA ARG A 31 18.46 12.69 6.52
C ARG A 31 18.41 12.95 8.03
N GLN A 32 19.00 12.08 8.85
CA GLN A 32 19.09 12.29 10.30
C GLN A 32 19.93 13.51 10.69
N LEU A 33 20.92 13.88 9.86
CA LEU A 33 21.75 15.07 10.06
C LEU A 33 21.02 16.38 9.69
N GLY A 34 19.85 16.31 9.05
CA GLY A 34 19.08 17.48 8.65
C GLY A 34 19.84 18.39 7.69
N VAL A 35 20.52 17.80 6.71
CA VAL A 35 21.20 18.51 5.62
C VAL A 35 20.39 18.34 4.32
N PRO A 36 20.40 19.32 3.41
CA PRO A 36 19.77 19.19 2.09
C PRO A 36 20.52 18.13 1.27
N VAL A 37 19.85 17.02 0.94
CA VAL A 37 20.42 15.90 0.18
C VAL A 37 19.79 15.86 -1.22
N CYS A 38 20.63 15.85 -2.25
CA CYS A 38 20.27 15.59 -3.63
C CYS A 38 20.77 14.19 -4.03
N ASP A 39 19.86 13.31 -4.42
CA ASP A 39 20.20 12.00 -4.94
C ASP A 39 20.38 12.04 -6.45
N VAL A 40 21.38 11.34 -6.97
CA VAL A 40 21.66 11.22 -8.41
C VAL A 40 21.79 9.76 -8.78
N ASP A 41 20.73 9.19 -9.36
CA ASP A 41 20.73 7.81 -9.84
C ASP A 41 21.56 7.68 -11.14
N ILE A 42 22.78 7.16 -10.99
CA ILE A 42 23.69 6.90 -12.12
C ILE A 42 23.34 5.61 -12.88
N GLY A 43 22.33 4.85 -12.43
CA GLY A 43 21.68 3.79 -13.17
C GLY A 43 20.83 4.32 -14.32
N ILE A 44 20.15 5.43 -14.10
CA ILE A 44 19.34 6.13 -15.10
C ILE A 44 20.25 7.04 -15.96
N HIS A 45 21.20 7.73 -15.33
CA HIS A 45 22.14 8.64 -15.97
C HIS A 45 23.51 7.99 -16.21
N SER A 46 23.57 7.03 -17.13
CA SER A 46 24.78 6.25 -17.41
C SER A 46 25.98 7.12 -17.84
N GLU A 47 25.73 8.27 -18.45
CA GLU A 47 26.71 9.30 -18.81
C GLU A 47 27.46 9.88 -17.61
N LEU A 48 26.81 9.92 -16.44
CA LEU A 48 27.43 10.42 -15.21
C LEU A 48 28.39 9.41 -14.59
N ARG A 49 28.32 8.12 -14.93
CA ARG A 49 29.23 7.10 -14.39
C ARG A 49 30.69 7.37 -14.72
N ALA A 50 30.96 7.79 -15.96
CA ALA A 50 32.31 8.13 -16.39
C ALA A 50 32.85 9.34 -15.61
N LYS A 51 32.00 10.37 -15.44
CA LYS A 51 32.33 11.60 -14.73
C LYS A 51 32.55 11.37 -13.23
N VAL A 52 31.69 10.61 -12.57
CA VAL A 52 31.85 10.26 -11.15
C VAL A 52 33.12 9.44 -10.94
N LYS A 53 33.44 8.51 -11.85
CA LYS A 53 34.69 7.74 -11.80
C LYS A 53 35.92 8.62 -11.99
N GLU A 54 35.88 9.60 -12.88
CA GLU A 54 36.96 10.58 -13.07
C GLU A 54 37.18 11.43 -11.81
N LEU A 55 36.10 11.89 -11.18
CA LEU A 55 36.16 12.76 -10.00
C LEU A 55 36.56 12.05 -8.71
N THR A 56 36.11 10.81 -8.52
CA THR A 56 36.30 10.07 -7.26
C THR A 56 37.38 9.00 -7.34
N GLY A 57 37.82 8.65 -8.55
CA GLY A 57 38.64 7.46 -8.82
C GLY A 57 37.92 6.13 -8.56
N ARG A 58 36.64 6.14 -8.17
CA ARG A 58 35.88 4.94 -7.76
C ARG A 58 34.69 4.69 -8.70
N SER A 59 34.42 3.42 -8.97
CA SER A 59 33.24 2.99 -9.75
C SER A 59 32.11 2.43 -8.89
N THR A 60 32.28 2.42 -7.57
CA THR A 60 31.32 1.88 -6.60
C THR A 60 30.33 2.96 -6.17
N VAL A 61 29.11 2.57 -5.81
CA VAL A 61 28.11 3.47 -5.20
C VAL A 61 27.83 3.06 -3.75
N PRO A 62 27.42 3.99 -2.87
CA PRO A 62 27.23 5.42 -3.13
C PRO A 62 28.56 6.19 -3.28
N GLN A 63 28.54 7.36 -3.93
CA GLN A 63 29.60 8.38 -3.80
C GLN A 63 28.98 9.68 -3.27
N ILE A 64 29.49 10.17 -2.15
CA ILE A 64 28.87 11.22 -1.34
C ILE A 64 29.76 12.46 -1.35
N PHE A 65 29.15 13.60 -1.62
CA PHE A 65 29.80 14.91 -1.66
C PHE A 65 29.06 15.90 -0.76
N PHE A 66 29.79 16.65 0.05
CA PHE A 66 29.28 17.83 0.76
C PHE A 66 29.81 19.05 0.01
N ASN A 67 28.93 19.75 -0.72
CA ASN A 67 29.35 20.70 -1.76
C ASN A 67 30.34 20.03 -2.73
N ASN A 68 31.60 20.46 -2.76
CA ASN A 68 32.66 19.84 -3.58
C ASN A 68 33.55 18.87 -2.81
N VAL A 69 33.34 18.70 -1.51
CA VAL A 69 34.16 17.81 -0.68
C VAL A 69 33.68 16.38 -0.85
N HIS A 70 34.50 15.56 -1.52
CA HIS A 70 34.24 14.13 -1.67
C HIS A 70 34.52 13.39 -0.35
N VAL A 71 33.50 12.74 0.20
CA VAL A 71 33.60 11.95 1.45
C VAL A 71 33.87 10.48 1.15
N GLY A 72 33.37 9.95 0.03
CA GLY A 72 33.48 8.54 -0.33
C GLY A 72 32.14 7.82 -0.33
N GLY A 73 32.14 6.54 0.03
CA GLY A 73 30.94 5.71 0.09
C GLY A 73 30.27 5.69 1.46
N ASN A 74 29.33 4.75 1.64
CA ASN A 74 28.60 4.60 2.91
C ASN A 74 29.57 4.28 4.06
N ASP A 75 30.51 3.37 3.85
CA ASP A 75 31.47 3.00 4.91
C ASP A 75 32.37 4.16 5.31
N ASP A 76 32.75 5.02 4.37
CA ASP A 76 33.54 6.21 4.63
C ASP A 76 32.71 7.24 5.44
N LEU A 77 31.42 7.40 5.11
CA LEU A 77 30.50 8.25 5.87
C LEU A 77 30.29 7.75 7.30
N GLN A 78 30.11 6.43 7.49
CA GLN A 78 29.89 5.86 8.83
C GLN A 78 31.15 5.90 9.70
N LYS A 79 32.34 5.86 9.08
CA LYS A 79 33.64 5.93 9.78
C LYS A 79 34.17 7.35 9.92
N LEU A 80 33.45 8.35 9.43
CA LEU A 80 33.90 9.74 9.47
C LEU A 80 34.00 10.23 10.91
N ASP A 81 35.08 10.93 11.23
CA ASP A 81 35.27 11.50 12.57
C ASP A 81 34.10 12.45 12.92
N PRO A 82 33.52 12.38 14.13
CA PRO A 82 32.38 13.23 14.49
C PRO A 82 32.66 14.74 14.42
N ALA A 83 33.90 15.18 14.64
CA ALA A 83 34.25 16.60 14.49
C ALA A 83 34.30 17.01 13.02
N GLU A 84 34.81 16.15 12.15
CA GLU A 84 34.83 16.38 10.70
C GLU A 84 33.42 16.35 10.11
N LEU A 85 32.57 15.41 10.54
CA LEU A 85 31.17 15.36 10.10
C LEU A 85 30.43 16.64 10.48
N ARG A 86 30.64 17.17 11.69
CA ARG A 86 30.07 18.47 12.11
C ARG A 86 30.57 19.61 11.23
N ARG A 87 31.86 19.64 10.90
CA ARG A 87 32.45 20.65 10.00
C ARG A 87 31.79 20.63 8.63
N LEU A 88 31.58 19.45 8.04
CA LEU A 88 30.93 19.30 6.73
C LEU A 88 29.44 19.67 6.76
N VAL A 89 28.74 19.37 7.85
CA VAL A 89 27.34 19.80 8.04
C VAL A 89 27.26 21.33 8.15
N THR A 90 28.17 21.97 8.89
CA THR A 90 28.28 23.43 8.96
C THR A 90 28.59 24.04 7.60
N LEU A 91 29.53 23.45 6.85
CA LEU A 91 29.89 23.88 5.49
C LEU A 91 28.65 23.95 4.58
N VAL A 92 27.82 22.91 4.58
CA VAL A 92 26.61 22.85 3.76
C VAL A 92 25.54 23.85 4.22
N ARG A 93 25.50 24.20 5.50
CA ARG A 93 24.51 25.11 6.08
C ARG A 93 24.87 26.58 5.97
N GLU A 94 26.16 26.90 6.01
CA GLU A 94 26.64 28.28 6.12
C GLU A 94 27.26 28.79 4.81
N GLU A 95 27.79 27.89 3.96
CA GLU A 95 28.40 28.29 2.69
C GLU A 95 27.46 28.06 1.51
N PRO A 96 27.42 29.00 0.54
CA PRO A 96 26.67 28.83 -0.69
C PRO A 96 27.25 27.71 -1.54
N LEU A 97 26.39 27.14 -2.40
CA LEU A 97 26.83 26.14 -3.37
C LEU A 97 27.97 26.70 -4.24
N PRO A 98 29.14 26.03 -4.29
CA PRO A 98 30.24 26.47 -5.13
C PRO A 98 29.86 26.56 -6.62
N ALA A 99 30.41 27.54 -7.34
CA ALA A 99 30.11 27.76 -8.76
C ALA A 99 30.58 26.61 -9.68
N ASP A 100 31.51 25.80 -9.20
CA ASP A 100 32.05 24.60 -9.84
C ASP A 100 31.35 23.30 -9.37
N ALA A 101 30.33 23.41 -8.51
CA ALA A 101 29.53 22.26 -8.11
C ALA A 101 28.87 21.63 -9.34
N LEU A 102 28.90 20.29 -9.39
CA LEU A 102 28.41 19.54 -10.54
C LEU A 102 26.95 19.92 -10.83
N PRO A 103 26.60 20.31 -12.07
CA PRO A 103 25.20 20.53 -12.41
C PRO A 103 24.43 19.23 -12.16
N LEU A 104 23.31 19.33 -11.45
CA LEU A 104 22.40 18.20 -11.32
C LEU A 104 21.81 17.91 -12.71
N PRO A 105 21.59 16.64 -13.07
CA PRO A 105 20.80 16.34 -14.26
C PRO A 105 19.44 17.06 -14.13
N GLU A 106 18.88 17.54 -15.24
CA GLU A 106 17.65 18.37 -15.30
C GLU A 106 16.41 17.74 -14.63
N LYS A 107 16.51 16.50 -14.14
CA LYS A 107 15.44 15.76 -13.46
C LYS A 107 15.63 15.46 -11.97
N ASN A 108 16.65 16.02 -11.30
CA ASN A 108 16.87 15.73 -9.87
C ASN A 108 16.88 17.02 -9.02
N GLN A 109 15.77 17.78 -9.07
CA GLN A 109 15.48 18.76 -8.01
C GLN A 109 14.91 18.03 -6.78
N PRO A 110 15.05 18.57 -5.54
CA PRO A 110 14.83 17.84 -4.29
C PRO A 110 13.34 17.63 -3.94
N ASP A 111 12.55 17.13 -4.90
CA ASP A 111 11.12 16.80 -4.78
C ASP A 111 10.85 15.28 -4.82
N ASP A 112 11.91 14.46 -4.99
CA ASP A 112 11.79 13.02 -5.28
C ASP A 112 10.98 12.22 -4.24
N THR A 113 10.97 12.56 -2.95
CA THR A 113 10.13 11.81 -2.00
C THR A 113 8.64 12.13 -2.13
N ALA A 114 8.28 13.35 -2.54
CA ALA A 114 6.89 13.72 -2.80
C ALA A 114 6.46 13.20 -4.18
N GLU A 115 7.29 13.33 -5.22
CA GLU A 115 7.02 12.79 -6.56
C GLU A 115 6.98 11.25 -6.59
N GLU A 116 7.85 10.55 -5.85
CA GLU A 116 7.84 9.07 -5.81
C GLU A 116 6.65 8.51 -5.00
N THR A 117 6.25 9.20 -3.93
CA THR A 117 5.06 8.85 -3.14
C THR A 117 3.79 9.13 -3.93
N ASP A 118 3.73 10.27 -4.62
CA ASP A 118 2.65 10.63 -5.55
C ASP A 118 2.57 9.59 -6.68
N ARG A 119 3.71 9.16 -7.22
CA ARG A 119 3.78 8.10 -8.24
C ARG A 119 3.25 6.75 -7.76
N ALA A 120 3.49 6.36 -6.51
CA ALA A 120 2.94 5.13 -5.96
C ALA A 120 1.40 5.20 -5.89
N ALA A 121 0.89 6.28 -5.31
CA ALA A 121 -0.53 6.53 -5.17
C ALA A 121 -1.23 6.61 -6.54
N GLU A 122 -0.70 7.42 -7.46
CA GLU A 122 -1.18 7.61 -8.83
C GLU A 122 -1.21 6.28 -9.60
N LEU A 123 -0.13 5.48 -9.53
CA LEU A 123 -0.08 4.20 -10.22
C LEU A 123 -1.15 3.23 -9.67
N SER A 124 -1.35 3.18 -8.35
CA SER A 124 -2.37 2.31 -7.75
C SER A 124 -3.79 2.74 -8.14
N LEU A 125 -4.04 4.04 -8.20
CA LEU A 125 -5.31 4.62 -8.63
C LEU A 125 -5.57 4.31 -10.10
N LEU A 126 -4.61 4.57 -10.97
CA LEU A 126 -4.72 4.32 -12.41
C LEU A 126 -5.00 2.84 -12.71
N LEU A 127 -4.28 1.92 -12.05
CA LEU A 127 -4.52 0.48 -12.18
C LEU A 127 -5.95 0.11 -11.78
N ARG A 128 -6.42 0.66 -10.66
CA ARG A 128 -7.77 0.41 -10.16
C ARG A 128 -8.85 0.97 -11.08
N GLU A 129 -8.68 2.20 -11.56
CA GLU A 129 -9.60 2.86 -12.50
C GLU A 129 -9.69 2.12 -13.82
N MET A 130 -8.56 1.69 -14.38
CA MET A 130 -8.54 0.92 -15.63
C MET A 130 -9.29 -0.41 -15.50
N ILE A 131 -9.07 -1.13 -14.40
CA ILE A 131 -9.79 -2.38 -14.15
C ILE A 131 -11.28 -2.15 -13.96
N LEU A 132 -11.68 -1.09 -13.26
CA LEU A 132 -13.09 -0.75 -13.10
C LEU A 132 -13.75 -0.35 -14.40
N LYS A 133 -13.05 0.40 -15.25
CA LYS A 133 -13.52 0.76 -16.59
C LYS A 133 -13.76 -0.49 -17.42
N LEU A 134 -12.75 -1.38 -17.50
CA LEU A 134 -12.87 -2.67 -18.16
C LEU A 134 -14.05 -3.49 -17.62
N PHE A 135 -14.20 -3.54 -16.29
CA PHE A 135 -15.28 -4.26 -15.65
C PHE A 135 -16.65 -3.69 -16.03
N SER A 136 -16.79 -2.36 -16.07
CA SER A 136 -18.04 -1.69 -16.44
C SER A 136 -18.42 -1.88 -17.91
N GLU A 137 -17.43 -1.91 -18.82
CA GLU A 137 -17.65 -2.12 -20.25
C GLU A 137 -18.12 -3.55 -20.58
N HIS A 138 -17.83 -4.50 -19.69
CA HIS A 138 -18.15 -5.93 -19.88
C HIS A 138 -19.15 -6.44 -18.84
N LEU A 139 -19.78 -5.54 -18.08
CA LEU A 139 -20.86 -5.88 -17.16
C LEU A 139 -22.14 -6.11 -17.96
N SER A 140 -22.87 -7.18 -17.65
CA SER A 140 -24.17 -7.47 -18.25
C SER A 140 -25.17 -6.34 -17.98
N ALA A 141 -26.16 -6.20 -18.86
CA ALA A 141 -27.20 -5.17 -18.73
C ALA A 141 -28.01 -5.26 -17.42
N ASP A 142 -28.07 -6.44 -16.80
CA ASP A 142 -28.73 -6.65 -15.50
C ASP A 142 -27.79 -6.40 -14.30
N GLY A 143 -26.51 -6.09 -14.53
CA GLY A 143 -25.51 -5.81 -13.51
C GLY A 143 -25.06 -7.04 -12.70
N LYS A 144 -25.47 -8.26 -13.10
CA LYS A 144 -25.28 -9.47 -12.29
C LYS A 144 -24.09 -10.32 -12.72
N SER A 145 -23.61 -10.20 -13.95
CA SER A 145 -22.52 -11.01 -14.49
C SER A 145 -21.55 -10.16 -15.32
N VAL A 146 -20.31 -10.64 -15.46
CA VAL A 146 -19.23 -9.93 -16.15
C VAL A 146 -18.60 -10.84 -17.18
N ASP A 147 -18.43 -10.36 -18.40
CA ASP A 147 -17.71 -11.07 -19.47
C ASP A 147 -16.19 -10.94 -19.30
N TYR A 148 -15.63 -11.74 -18.40
CA TYR A 148 -14.19 -11.82 -18.18
C TYR A 148 -13.41 -12.25 -19.43
N LYS A 149 -14.04 -13.01 -20.33
CA LYS A 149 -13.39 -13.52 -21.54
C LYS A 149 -13.20 -12.36 -22.52
N GLY A 150 -14.24 -11.55 -22.74
CA GLY A 150 -14.15 -10.29 -23.50
C GLY A 150 -13.15 -9.31 -22.90
N MET A 151 -13.17 -9.12 -21.57
CA MET A 151 -12.20 -8.25 -20.89
C MET A 151 -10.75 -8.67 -21.14
N SER A 152 -10.46 -9.98 -21.15
CA SER A 152 -9.10 -10.50 -21.28
C SER A 152 -8.45 -10.25 -22.65
N VAL A 153 -9.26 -10.03 -23.70
CA VAL A 153 -8.79 -9.75 -25.06
C VAL A 153 -8.90 -8.26 -25.43
N ASN A 154 -9.41 -7.43 -24.51
CA ASN A 154 -9.53 -6.00 -24.72
C ASN A 154 -8.13 -5.33 -24.70
N PRO A 155 -7.78 -4.48 -25.68
CA PRO A 155 -6.48 -3.80 -25.70
C PRO A 155 -6.18 -2.97 -24.44
N ALA A 156 -7.20 -2.45 -23.76
CA ALA A 156 -7.00 -1.73 -22.49
C ALA A 156 -6.49 -2.65 -21.36
N PHE A 157 -6.73 -3.97 -21.43
CA PHE A 157 -6.16 -4.92 -20.49
C PHE A 157 -4.66 -5.17 -20.72
N GLU A 158 -4.19 -5.09 -21.96
CA GLU A 158 -2.75 -5.13 -22.27
C GLU A 158 -2.04 -3.92 -21.66
N ARG A 159 -2.60 -2.72 -21.85
CA ARG A 159 -2.10 -1.49 -21.21
C ARG A 159 -2.12 -1.56 -19.68
N TYR A 160 -3.15 -2.17 -19.09
CA TYR A 160 -3.17 -2.45 -17.65
C TYR A 160 -2.00 -3.35 -17.22
N CYS A 161 -1.69 -4.39 -17.98
CA CYS A 161 -0.56 -5.27 -17.71
C CYS A 161 0.78 -4.51 -17.77
N GLU A 162 0.96 -3.63 -18.76
CA GLU A 162 2.16 -2.78 -18.88
C GLU A 162 2.32 -1.83 -17.67
N LEU A 163 1.23 -1.24 -17.19
CA LEU A 163 1.26 -0.42 -15.97
C LEU A 163 1.55 -1.26 -14.72
N ALA A 164 0.99 -2.46 -14.62
CA ALA A 164 1.25 -3.35 -13.50
C ALA A 164 2.73 -3.74 -13.41
N ILE A 165 3.44 -3.82 -14.54
CA ILE A 165 4.90 -4.02 -14.56
C ILE A 165 5.65 -2.88 -13.85
N GLN A 166 5.12 -1.66 -13.84
CA GLN A 166 5.77 -0.52 -13.16
C GLN A 166 5.77 -0.65 -11.64
N LEU A 167 4.88 -1.48 -11.06
CA LEU A 167 4.82 -1.73 -9.61
C LEU A 167 6.16 -2.21 -9.04
N GLN A 168 6.96 -2.92 -9.85
CA GLN A 168 8.26 -3.42 -9.42
C GLN A 168 9.24 -2.31 -9.01
N ARG A 169 9.00 -1.06 -9.44
CA ARG A 169 9.88 0.11 -9.22
C ARG A 169 9.35 1.09 -8.17
N VAL A 170 8.20 0.80 -7.57
CA VAL A 170 7.58 1.70 -6.57
C VAL A 170 8.38 1.66 -5.26
N GLU A 171 8.68 2.83 -4.69
CA GLU A 171 9.21 2.93 -3.33
C GLU A 171 8.07 2.80 -2.31
N LEU A 172 8.14 1.81 -1.42
CA LEU A 172 7.07 1.54 -0.44
C LEU A 172 7.42 1.95 1.00
N LEU A 173 8.71 2.16 1.28
CA LEU A 173 9.22 2.41 2.63
C LEU A 173 8.93 3.82 3.14
N SER A 174 8.81 4.78 2.21
CA SER A 174 8.50 6.18 2.47
C SER A 174 7.01 6.44 2.69
N LEU A 175 6.13 5.49 2.34
CA LEU A 175 4.68 5.66 2.43
C LEU A 175 4.20 5.79 3.88
N SER A 176 3.37 6.80 4.13
CA SER A 176 2.56 6.94 5.34
C SER A 176 1.57 5.78 5.50
N ARG A 177 0.88 5.73 6.65
CA ARG A 177 -0.20 4.75 6.89
C ARG A 177 -1.29 4.88 5.82
N GLU A 178 -1.71 6.11 5.55
CA GLU A 178 -2.84 6.43 4.68
C GLU A 178 -2.52 6.08 3.22
N GLU A 179 -1.33 6.44 2.75
CA GLU A 179 -0.84 6.09 1.42
C GLU A 179 -0.71 4.59 1.25
N LYS A 180 -0.17 3.90 2.26
CA LYS A 180 -0.03 2.45 2.26
C LYS A 180 -1.39 1.75 2.21
N LEU A 181 -2.36 2.19 3.00
CA LEU A 181 -3.73 1.68 2.97
C LEU A 181 -4.34 1.84 1.58
N ALA A 182 -4.37 3.08 1.05
CA ALA A 182 -4.93 3.37 -0.26
C ALA A 182 -4.25 2.55 -1.38
N PHE A 183 -2.92 2.53 -1.40
CA PHE A 183 -2.12 1.78 -2.35
C PHE A 183 -2.46 0.29 -2.32
N PHE A 184 -2.30 -0.37 -1.18
CA PHE A 184 -2.46 -1.82 -1.10
C PHE A 184 -3.91 -2.28 -1.28
N ILE A 185 -4.90 -1.49 -0.86
CA ILE A 185 -6.32 -1.80 -1.11
C ILE A 185 -6.62 -1.72 -2.61
N ASN A 186 -6.18 -0.66 -3.29
CA ASN A 186 -6.35 -0.53 -4.74
C ASN A 186 -5.66 -1.67 -5.50
N ILE A 187 -4.41 -1.97 -5.14
CA ILE A 187 -3.63 -3.05 -5.76
C ILE A 187 -4.27 -4.41 -5.51
N TYR A 188 -4.70 -4.71 -4.28
CA TYR A 188 -5.40 -5.96 -3.98
C TYR A 188 -6.65 -6.11 -4.85
N ASN A 189 -7.50 -5.08 -4.88
CA ASN A 189 -8.74 -5.09 -5.64
C ASN A 189 -8.52 -5.24 -7.14
N ALA A 190 -7.48 -4.64 -7.68
CA ALA A 190 -7.09 -4.77 -9.08
C ALA A 190 -6.49 -6.17 -9.37
N LEU A 191 -5.67 -6.70 -8.46
CA LEU A 191 -5.02 -8.01 -8.58
C LEU A 191 -6.02 -9.16 -8.55
N VAL A 192 -7.09 -9.09 -7.76
CA VAL A 192 -8.16 -10.10 -7.78
C VAL A 192 -8.77 -10.23 -9.17
N ILE A 193 -9.12 -9.10 -9.80
CA ILE A 193 -9.73 -9.12 -11.13
C ILE A 193 -8.71 -9.55 -12.18
N HIS A 194 -7.47 -9.08 -12.10
CA HIS A 194 -6.40 -9.56 -12.98
C HIS A 194 -6.22 -11.08 -12.88
N GLY A 195 -6.20 -11.62 -11.67
CA GLY A 195 -6.16 -13.06 -11.44
C GLY A 195 -7.32 -13.80 -12.10
N TYR A 196 -8.55 -13.27 -12.00
CA TYR A 196 -9.73 -13.86 -12.65
C TYR A 196 -9.60 -13.84 -14.18
N LEU A 197 -9.07 -12.77 -14.77
CA LEU A 197 -8.87 -12.66 -16.21
C LEU A 197 -7.81 -13.64 -16.74
N ARG A 198 -6.76 -13.91 -15.97
CA ARG A 198 -5.66 -14.78 -16.40
C ARG A 198 -5.85 -16.25 -16.05
N LEU A 199 -6.46 -16.54 -14.90
CA LEU A 199 -6.53 -17.89 -14.32
C LEU A 199 -7.96 -18.43 -14.20
N GLY A 200 -8.98 -17.58 -14.42
CA GLY A 200 -10.37 -17.89 -14.11
C GLY A 200 -10.73 -17.68 -12.64
N ALA A 201 -12.03 -17.53 -12.36
CA ALA A 201 -12.53 -17.43 -11.00
C ALA A 201 -12.49 -18.82 -10.31
N PRO A 202 -12.06 -18.90 -9.04
CA PRO A 202 -12.02 -20.17 -8.32
C PRO A 202 -13.44 -20.68 -8.04
N THR A 203 -13.71 -21.94 -8.36
CA THR A 203 -15.06 -22.53 -8.22
C THR A 203 -15.25 -23.36 -6.95
N ASN A 204 -14.18 -23.60 -6.19
CA ASN A 204 -14.23 -24.35 -4.93
C ASN A 204 -13.19 -23.86 -3.92
N MET A 205 -13.31 -24.31 -2.66
CA MET A 205 -12.46 -23.84 -1.56
C MET A 205 -10.96 -24.07 -1.78
N TRP A 206 -10.56 -25.17 -2.40
CA TRP A 206 -9.14 -25.46 -2.63
C TRP A 206 -8.55 -24.58 -3.73
N GLN A 207 -9.29 -24.39 -4.83
CA GLN A 207 -8.91 -23.42 -5.86
C GLN A 207 -8.86 -22.00 -5.27
N ARG A 208 -9.79 -21.63 -4.41
CA ARG A 208 -9.80 -20.35 -3.70
C ARG A 208 -8.55 -20.20 -2.83
N TYR A 209 -8.25 -21.20 -2.01
CA TYR A 209 -7.03 -21.21 -1.21
C TYR A 209 -5.79 -21.00 -2.08
N ARG A 210 -5.64 -21.75 -3.18
CA ARG A 210 -4.52 -21.55 -4.10
C ARG A 210 -4.52 -20.16 -4.72
N PHE A 211 -5.65 -19.66 -5.19
CA PHE A 211 -5.76 -18.35 -5.80
C PHE A 211 -5.19 -17.26 -4.90
N PHE A 212 -5.65 -17.19 -3.65
CA PHE A 212 -5.19 -16.14 -2.72
C PHE A 212 -3.73 -16.31 -2.26
N ASN A 213 -3.16 -17.53 -2.31
CA ASN A 213 -1.78 -17.80 -1.90
C ASN A 213 -0.76 -17.80 -3.06
N TYR A 214 -1.19 -17.73 -4.32
CA TYR A 214 -0.30 -17.77 -5.49
C TYR A 214 -0.45 -16.59 -6.45
N VAL A 215 -1.63 -15.96 -6.53
CA VAL A 215 -1.81 -14.76 -7.35
C VAL A 215 -1.10 -13.59 -6.68
N SER A 216 -0.13 -13.01 -7.38
CA SER A 216 0.80 -12.04 -6.83
C SER A 216 1.27 -11.00 -7.83
N TYR A 217 1.78 -9.88 -7.32
CA TYR A 217 2.59 -8.93 -8.06
C TYR A 217 4.00 -8.82 -7.48
N LEU A 218 4.95 -8.42 -8.34
CA LEU A 218 6.24 -7.90 -7.92
C LEU A 218 6.09 -6.40 -7.67
N ILE A 219 6.21 -5.97 -6.40
CA ILE A 219 6.00 -4.59 -5.96
C ILE A 219 7.23 -4.14 -5.20
N GLY A 220 7.90 -3.07 -5.66
CA GLY A 220 9.10 -2.54 -5.02
C GLY A 220 10.22 -3.57 -4.84
N GLY A 221 10.37 -4.50 -5.80
CA GLY A 221 11.36 -5.57 -5.77
C GLY A 221 10.96 -6.84 -5.00
N GLU A 222 9.82 -6.85 -4.32
CA GLU A 222 9.36 -8.00 -3.51
C GLU A 222 8.04 -8.58 -4.05
N VAL A 223 7.84 -9.89 -3.90
CA VAL A 223 6.61 -10.55 -4.36
C VAL A 223 5.54 -10.49 -3.27
N PHE A 224 4.36 -9.97 -3.61
CA PHE A 224 3.21 -9.90 -2.72
C PHE A 224 2.03 -10.66 -3.30
N THR A 225 1.62 -11.75 -2.65
CA THR A 225 0.36 -12.44 -2.93
C THR A 225 -0.84 -11.65 -2.38
N LEU A 226 -2.05 -11.98 -2.82
CA LEU A 226 -3.27 -11.43 -2.20
C LEU A 226 -3.29 -11.68 -0.69
N GLN A 227 -2.90 -12.87 -0.25
CA GLN A 227 -2.79 -13.22 1.17
C GLN A 227 -1.77 -12.34 1.89
N ASP A 228 -0.61 -12.09 1.28
CA ASP A 228 0.44 -11.23 1.84
C ASP A 228 -0.05 -9.79 1.99
N ILE A 229 -0.78 -9.26 1.01
CA ILE A 229 -1.31 -7.89 1.05
C ILE A 229 -2.37 -7.77 2.16
N GLU A 230 -3.38 -8.65 2.16
CA GLU A 230 -4.46 -8.58 3.15
C GLU A 230 -3.91 -8.84 4.56
N ASN A 231 -3.26 -9.98 4.77
CA ASN A 231 -2.95 -10.47 6.11
C ASN A 231 -1.58 -9.99 6.61
N GLY A 232 -0.63 -9.85 5.68
CA GLY A 232 0.75 -9.46 5.95
C GLY A 232 0.88 -7.96 6.13
N VAL A 233 0.36 -7.20 5.16
CA VAL A 233 0.46 -5.74 5.14
C VAL A 233 -0.67 -5.09 5.92
N LEU A 234 -1.91 -5.23 5.44
CA LEU A 234 -3.07 -4.46 5.92
C LEU A 234 -3.59 -4.90 7.29
N ARG A 235 -3.44 -6.18 7.65
CA ARG A 235 -3.78 -6.70 8.98
C ARG A 235 -2.58 -6.76 9.94
N GLY A 236 -1.48 -6.06 9.66
CA GLY A 236 -0.33 -6.01 10.57
C GLY A 236 0.30 -7.38 10.84
N ASN A 237 0.54 -8.14 9.77
CA ASN A 237 1.11 -9.50 9.81
C ASN A 237 0.34 -10.49 10.71
N ARG A 238 -0.99 -10.38 10.73
CA ARG A 238 -1.87 -11.33 11.41
C ARG A 238 -2.01 -12.62 10.61
N LYS A 239 -2.38 -13.68 11.32
CA LYS A 239 -2.68 -14.98 10.72
C LYS A 239 -3.97 -14.90 9.89
N GLY A 240 -3.92 -15.35 8.65
CA GLY A 240 -5.08 -15.44 7.77
C GLY A 240 -6.03 -16.59 8.12
N VAL A 241 -7.23 -16.55 7.55
CA VAL A 241 -8.22 -17.63 7.69
C VAL A 241 -7.67 -18.90 7.04
N ALA A 242 -7.84 -20.04 7.70
CA ALA A 242 -7.31 -21.35 7.28
C ALA A 242 -5.77 -21.43 7.11
N GLN A 243 -5.03 -20.39 7.51
CA GLN A 243 -3.57 -20.42 7.53
C GLN A 243 -3.07 -21.10 8.80
N LEU A 244 -1.81 -21.56 8.81
CA LEU A 244 -1.18 -22.08 10.03
C LEU A 244 -0.21 -21.07 10.66
N ARG A 245 0.42 -20.23 9.84
CA ARG A 245 1.47 -19.28 10.24
C ARG A 245 1.11 -17.84 9.82
N ARG A 246 1.85 -16.88 10.36
CA ARG A 246 1.82 -15.49 9.88
C ARG A 246 2.43 -15.43 8.46
N PRO A 247 1.97 -14.51 7.59
CA PRO A 247 2.52 -14.30 6.25
C PRO A 247 4.04 -14.08 6.27
N PHE A 248 4.51 -13.16 7.11
CA PHE A 248 5.91 -12.73 7.12
C PHE A 248 6.62 -13.19 8.39
N SER A 249 7.83 -13.74 8.21
CA SER A 249 8.74 -14.06 9.30
C SER A 249 9.47 -12.81 9.81
N LYS A 250 10.19 -12.91 10.93
CA LYS A 250 10.97 -11.77 11.48
C LYS A 250 12.10 -11.30 10.57
N THR A 251 12.59 -12.17 9.68
CA THR A 251 13.68 -11.89 8.74
C THR A 251 13.15 -11.61 7.33
N ASP A 252 11.84 -11.64 7.13
CA ASP A 252 11.23 -11.34 5.84
C ASP A 252 11.26 -9.82 5.61
N PRO A 253 11.90 -9.32 4.55
CA PRO A 253 11.99 -7.87 4.30
C PRO A 253 10.61 -7.23 4.13
N ARG A 254 9.61 -7.99 3.65
CA ARG A 254 8.23 -7.49 3.48
C ARG A 254 7.54 -7.19 4.81
N LEU A 255 8.06 -7.69 5.94
CA LEU A 255 7.52 -7.37 7.27
C LEU A 255 7.55 -5.86 7.56
N GLN A 256 8.53 -5.13 7.03
CA GLN A 256 8.65 -3.68 7.20
C GLN A 256 7.47 -2.91 6.56
N MET A 257 6.73 -3.56 5.67
CA MET A 257 5.52 -3.00 5.06
C MET A 257 4.30 -3.16 5.96
N ALA A 258 4.29 -4.08 6.92
CA ALA A 258 3.14 -4.32 7.78
C ALA A 258 2.70 -3.06 8.51
N LEU A 259 1.38 -2.82 8.57
CA LEU A 259 0.84 -1.79 9.44
C LEU A 259 1.15 -2.13 10.91
N PRO A 260 1.39 -1.11 11.76
CA PRO A 260 1.69 -1.33 13.18
C PRO A 260 0.54 -2.07 13.88
N ASP A 261 -0.69 -1.74 13.50
CA ASP A 261 -1.91 -2.36 13.97
C ASP A 261 -2.75 -2.82 12.78
N ALA A 262 -3.59 -3.84 13.00
CA ALA A 262 -4.52 -4.28 11.96
C ALA A 262 -5.62 -3.24 11.78
N GLU A 263 -5.89 -2.86 10.53
CA GLU A 263 -7.00 -1.99 10.16
C GLU A 263 -8.26 -2.84 9.92
N PRO A 264 -9.26 -2.88 10.82
CA PRO A 264 -10.41 -3.78 10.67
C PRO A 264 -11.34 -3.35 9.53
N LEU A 265 -11.34 -2.06 9.14
CA LEU A 265 -12.24 -1.56 8.12
C LEU A 265 -11.89 -2.05 6.69
N ILE A 266 -10.68 -2.55 6.46
CA ILE A 266 -10.31 -3.13 5.16
C ILE A 266 -11.23 -4.26 4.74
N HIS A 267 -11.84 -4.98 5.70
CA HIS A 267 -12.74 -6.11 5.47
C HIS A 267 -13.98 -5.73 4.64
N PHE A 268 -14.34 -4.44 4.62
CA PHE A 268 -15.45 -3.90 3.84
C PHE A 268 -14.99 -3.22 2.53
N ALA A 269 -13.68 -3.10 2.34
CA ALA A 269 -13.05 -2.42 1.21
C ALA A 269 -12.38 -3.38 0.22
N LEU A 270 -11.91 -4.52 0.71
CA LEU A 270 -11.28 -5.55 -0.09
C LEU A 270 -12.35 -6.40 -0.81
N ASN A 271 -12.31 -6.38 -2.14
CA ASN A 271 -13.12 -7.22 -2.98
C ASN A 271 -12.63 -8.67 -2.85
N CYS A 272 -13.41 -9.51 -2.20
CA CYS A 272 -13.13 -10.94 -2.10
C CYS A 272 -13.50 -11.73 -3.37
N GLY A 273 -13.87 -11.02 -4.45
CA GLY A 273 -14.28 -11.58 -5.74
C GLY A 273 -15.59 -12.36 -5.69
N ALA A 274 -16.44 -12.09 -4.69
CA ALA A 274 -17.76 -12.66 -4.48
C ALA A 274 -18.86 -11.60 -4.76
N LYS A 275 -20.13 -12.02 -4.71
CA LYS A 275 -21.29 -11.20 -5.03
C LYS A 275 -21.49 -10.08 -4.00
N GLY A 276 -20.99 -8.89 -4.32
CA GLY A 276 -21.04 -7.70 -3.49
C GLY A 276 -19.77 -6.87 -3.69
N CYS A 277 -19.72 -6.06 -4.75
CA CYS A 277 -18.63 -5.09 -4.88
C CYS A 277 -18.73 -4.07 -3.75
N PRO A 278 -17.62 -3.66 -3.12
CA PRO A 278 -17.63 -2.55 -2.19
C PRO A 278 -18.20 -1.30 -2.91
N PRO A 279 -18.99 -0.47 -2.21
CA PRO A 279 -19.66 0.69 -2.81
C PRO A 279 -18.63 1.71 -3.33
N ILE A 280 -17.43 1.72 -2.76
CA ILE A 280 -16.35 2.62 -3.12
C ILE A 280 -15.45 1.98 -4.18
N LYS A 281 -15.28 2.74 -5.25
CA LYS A 281 -14.61 2.30 -6.47
C LYS A 281 -13.09 2.38 -6.31
N THR A 282 -12.58 3.51 -5.86
CA THR A 282 -11.14 3.80 -5.70
C THR A 282 -10.88 4.40 -4.32
N TYR A 283 -9.69 4.14 -3.78
CA TYR A 283 -9.29 4.67 -2.49
C TYR A 283 -8.12 5.64 -2.64
N THR A 284 -8.20 6.80 -2.00
CA THR A 284 -7.18 7.87 -2.07
C THR A 284 -6.54 8.08 -0.70
N PRO A 285 -5.25 8.43 -0.60
CA PRO A 285 -4.62 8.70 0.69
C PRO A 285 -5.35 9.77 1.52
N GLN A 286 -5.87 10.79 0.86
CA GLN A 286 -6.52 11.95 1.51
C GLN A 286 -7.85 11.58 2.18
N ASP A 287 -8.59 10.63 1.60
CA ASP A 287 -9.95 10.28 2.06
C ASP A 287 -10.05 8.85 2.60
N ILE A 288 -8.94 8.12 2.71
CA ILE A 288 -8.93 6.67 2.97
C ILE A 288 -9.74 6.29 4.22
N ASP A 289 -9.57 6.99 5.32
CA ASP A 289 -10.27 6.67 6.57
C ASP A 289 -11.78 6.92 6.46
N THR A 290 -12.18 8.01 5.81
CA THR A 290 -13.59 8.33 5.55
C THR A 290 -14.20 7.30 4.59
N GLN A 291 -13.49 6.95 3.52
CA GLN A 291 -13.91 5.94 2.55
C GLN A 291 -14.10 4.57 3.24
N LEU A 292 -13.12 4.13 4.04
CA LEU A 292 -13.22 2.88 4.79
C LEU A 292 -14.42 2.86 5.75
N ARG A 293 -14.68 3.96 6.45
CA ARG A 293 -15.87 4.10 7.32
C ARG A 293 -17.17 4.04 6.52
N THR A 294 -17.28 4.79 5.43
CA THR A 294 -18.47 4.77 4.57
C THR A 294 -18.73 3.38 4.00
N ALA A 295 -17.69 2.64 3.61
CA ALA A 295 -17.84 1.26 3.15
C ALA A 295 -18.36 0.33 4.25
N ALA A 296 -17.86 0.47 5.48
CA ALA A 296 -18.33 -0.30 6.63
C ALA A 296 -19.78 0.05 7.03
N GLU A 297 -20.13 1.34 7.06
CA GLU A 297 -21.49 1.82 7.33
C GLU A 297 -22.48 1.25 6.31
N ALA A 298 -22.19 1.39 5.01
CA ALA A 298 -23.04 0.87 3.95
C ALA A 298 -23.22 -0.66 4.03
N PHE A 299 -22.16 -1.38 4.42
CA PHE A 299 -22.22 -2.82 4.62
C PHE A 299 -23.11 -3.20 5.82
N LEU A 300 -22.98 -2.51 6.95
CA LEU A 300 -23.74 -2.77 8.17
C LEU A 300 -25.22 -2.38 8.04
N GLU A 301 -25.53 -1.38 7.21
CA GLU A 301 -26.92 -1.03 6.90
C GLU A 301 -27.61 -2.07 6.01
N ASN A 302 -26.87 -2.85 5.23
CA ASN A 302 -27.42 -3.97 4.45
C ASN A 302 -27.73 -5.19 5.36
N ASP A 303 -28.83 -5.88 5.07
CA ASP A 303 -29.23 -7.12 5.75
C ASP A 303 -28.28 -8.30 5.49
N ASP A 304 -27.46 -8.23 4.45
CA ASP A 304 -26.35 -9.17 4.23
C ASP A 304 -25.20 -8.98 5.24
N GLY A 305 -25.09 -7.79 5.82
CA GLY A 305 -24.04 -7.42 6.77
C GLY A 305 -24.47 -7.57 8.23
N CYS A 306 -25.65 -7.03 8.58
CA CYS A 306 -26.18 -7.03 9.94
C CYS A 306 -27.71 -7.04 9.97
N VAL A 307 -28.29 -8.00 10.71
CA VAL A 307 -29.72 -8.05 11.00
C VAL A 307 -29.95 -8.11 12.50
N ILE A 308 -30.85 -7.24 12.98
CA ILE A 308 -31.19 -7.13 14.40
C ILE A 308 -32.59 -7.70 14.63
N ASP A 309 -32.69 -8.68 15.51
CA ASP A 309 -33.96 -9.22 16.00
C ASP A 309 -34.17 -8.77 17.45
N SER A 310 -34.86 -7.65 17.63
CA SER A 310 -35.15 -7.07 18.95
C SER A 310 -36.02 -7.98 19.82
N GLY A 311 -36.90 -8.77 19.21
CA GLY A 311 -37.80 -9.68 19.92
C GLY A 311 -37.05 -10.86 20.55
N LYS A 312 -36.05 -11.40 19.84
CA LYS A 312 -35.20 -12.50 20.33
C LYS A 312 -33.92 -12.04 21.02
N ARG A 313 -33.63 -10.73 20.98
CA ARG A 313 -32.36 -10.14 21.44
C ARG A 313 -31.15 -10.81 20.77
N GLU A 314 -31.26 -10.95 19.46
CA GLU A 314 -30.26 -11.61 18.63
C GLU A 314 -29.76 -10.67 17.53
N VAL A 315 -28.44 -10.62 17.35
CA VAL A 315 -27.80 -9.93 16.23
C VAL A 315 -27.17 -10.98 15.32
N ARG A 316 -27.62 -11.00 14.07
CA ARG A 316 -27.09 -11.86 13.01
C ARG A 316 -26.12 -11.05 12.16
N LEU A 317 -24.85 -11.44 12.17
CA LEU A 317 -23.77 -10.74 11.48
C LEU A 317 -23.22 -11.55 10.31
N SER A 318 -22.63 -10.89 9.32
CA SER A 318 -21.88 -11.58 8.27
C SER A 318 -20.75 -12.47 8.85
N GLN A 319 -20.41 -13.56 8.14
CA GLN A 319 -19.36 -14.49 8.55
C GLN A 319 -17.96 -13.84 8.62
N ILE A 320 -17.77 -12.68 7.99
CA ILE A 320 -16.54 -11.91 8.09
C ILE A 320 -16.18 -11.60 9.56
N PHE A 321 -17.19 -11.27 10.37
CA PHE A 321 -17.04 -11.02 11.81
C PHE A 321 -16.68 -12.29 12.60
N LYS A 322 -17.04 -13.47 12.09
CA LYS A 322 -16.65 -14.76 12.69
C LYS A 322 -15.21 -15.11 12.36
N TRP A 323 -14.83 -15.00 11.08
CA TRP A 323 -13.51 -15.39 10.60
C TRP A 323 -12.41 -14.47 11.12
N TYR A 324 -12.71 -13.18 11.19
CA TYR A 324 -11.78 -12.13 11.61
C TYR A 324 -12.14 -11.55 12.98
N LYS A 325 -12.77 -12.36 13.85
CA LYS A 325 -13.25 -11.93 15.18
C LYS A 325 -12.18 -11.20 16.01
N ALA A 326 -10.92 -11.60 15.88
CA ALA A 326 -9.79 -10.95 16.58
C ALA A 326 -9.52 -9.50 16.12
N ASP A 327 -9.92 -9.13 14.91
CA ASP A 327 -9.79 -7.77 14.37
C ASP A 327 -10.90 -6.86 14.94
N PHE A 328 -12.04 -7.44 15.33
CA PHE A 328 -13.19 -6.74 15.92
C PHE A 328 -13.23 -6.88 17.46
N GLY A 329 -12.08 -7.01 18.11
CA GLY A 329 -11.97 -7.06 19.57
C GLY A 329 -12.09 -8.44 20.22
N GLY A 330 -12.33 -9.51 19.46
CA GLY A 330 -12.16 -10.91 19.91
C GLY A 330 -13.29 -11.51 20.75
N THR A 331 -14.22 -10.70 21.24
CA THR A 331 -15.37 -11.14 22.06
C THR A 331 -16.67 -10.61 21.45
N ASP A 332 -17.80 -11.26 21.74
CA ASP A 332 -19.10 -10.84 21.20
C ASP A 332 -19.49 -9.43 21.67
N GLU A 333 -19.16 -9.08 22.92
CA GLU A 333 -19.39 -7.74 23.47
C GLU A 333 -18.59 -6.67 22.73
N LYS A 334 -17.28 -6.87 22.57
CA LYS A 334 -16.42 -5.93 21.84
C LYS A 334 -16.81 -5.84 20.37
N LEU A 335 -17.21 -6.95 19.76
CA LEU A 335 -17.71 -6.97 18.39
C LEU A 335 -18.99 -6.16 18.25
N LEU A 336 -19.96 -6.33 19.14
CA LEU A 336 -21.23 -5.58 19.10
C LEU A 336 -21.03 -4.08 19.33
N ASN A 337 -20.13 -3.70 20.24
CA ASN A 337 -19.75 -2.30 20.43
C ASN A 337 -19.06 -1.74 19.18
N TRP A 338 -18.12 -2.50 18.58
CA TRP A 338 -17.47 -2.11 17.34
C TRP A 338 -18.48 -1.91 16.21
N VAL A 339 -19.44 -2.84 16.04
CA VAL A 339 -20.52 -2.70 15.05
C VAL A 339 -21.31 -1.44 15.32
N LEU A 340 -21.73 -1.20 16.57
CA LEU A 340 -22.51 -0.02 16.93
C LEU A 340 -21.79 1.30 16.61
N GLU A 341 -20.48 1.37 16.86
CA GLU A 341 -19.63 2.54 16.59
C GLU A 341 -19.48 2.85 15.10
N HIS A 342 -19.61 1.83 14.24
CA HIS A 342 -19.41 1.94 12.78
C HIS A 342 -20.72 1.86 11.98
N MET A 343 -21.87 1.89 12.67
CA MET A 343 -23.17 2.07 12.03
C MET A 343 -23.46 3.56 11.81
N GLY A 344 -24.04 3.86 10.64
CA GLY A 344 -24.64 5.16 10.37
C GLY A 344 -25.83 5.43 11.29
N ASP A 345 -26.26 6.69 11.38
CA ASP A 345 -27.41 7.05 12.21
C ASP A 345 -28.72 6.55 11.58
N SER A 346 -29.11 5.33 11.95
CA SER A 346 -30.23 4.60 11.38
C SER A 346 -31.15 3.99 12.45
N PRO A 347 -32.40 3.62 12.10
CA PRO A 347 -33.27 2.85 12.99
C PRO A 347 -32.64 1.52 13.44
N LYS A 348 -31.76 0.95 12.61
CA LYS A 348 -31.01 -0.28 12.91
C LYS A 348 -30.04 -0.01 14.06
N LYS A 349 -29.29 1.10 14.03
CA LYS A 349 -28.40 1.51 15.14
C LYS A 349 -29.16 1.71 16.45
N THR A 350 -30.29 2.42 16.41
CA THR A 350 -31.15 2.62 17.60
C THR A 350 -31.65 1.28 18.16
N SER A 351 -32.03 0.35 17.29
CA SER A 351 -32.45 -1.00 17.70
C SER A 351 -31.32 -1.77 18.38
N LEU A 352 -30.08 -1.66 17.85
CA LEU A 352 -28.89 -2.26 18.46
C LEU A 352 -28.61 -1.69 19.85
N GLN A 353 -28.66 -0.36 20.00
CA GLN A 353 -28.50 0.31 21.29
C GLN A 353 -29.53 -0.18 22.31
N GLY A 354 -30.79 -0.32 21.89
CA GLY A 354 -31.87 -0.82 22.72
C GLY A 354 -31.61 -2.24 23.24
N ILE A 355 -31.22 -3.18 22.37
CA ILE A 355 -30.98 -4.57 22.80
C ILE A 355 -29.73 -4.71 23.68
N LEU A 356 -28.68 -3.93 23.42
CA LEU A 356 -27.46 -3.93 24.24
C LEU A 356 -27.73 -3.38 25.64
N SER A 357 -28.54 -2.32 25.74
CA SER A 357 -28.94 -1.74 27.03
C SER A 357 -29.83 -2.67 27.85
N ALA A 358 -30.58 -3.57 27.20
CA ALA A 358 -31.44 -4.54 27.87
C ALA A 358 -30.65 -5.72 28.51
N GLY A 359 -29.33 -5.83 28.31
CA GLY A 359 -28.45 -6.88 28.86
C GLY A 359 -27.87 -7.84 27.80
N LYS A 360 -27.60 -9.11 28.16
CA LYS A 360 -26.90 -10.07 27.29
C LYS A 360 -27.61 -10.29 25.94
N THR A 361 -26.87 -10.06 24.86
CA THR A 361 -27.32 -10.22 23.46
C THR A 361 -26.69 -11.46 22.84
N LYS A 362 -27.50 -12.24 22.12
CA LYS A 362 -27.01 -13.40 21.37
C LYS A 362 -26.41 -12.93 20.04
N VAL A 363 -25.20 -13.39 19.73
CA VAL A 363 -24.58 -13.20 18.41
C VAL A 363 -24.66 -14.49 17.62
N SER A 364 -25.15 -14.41 16.39
CA SER A 364 -25.08 -15.51 15.43
C SER A 364 -24.66 -14.99 14.05
N PHE A 365 -24.37 -15.89 13.12
CA PHE A 365 -23.78 -15.54 11.83
C PHE A 365 -24.65 -15.99 10.66
N LEU A 366 -24.80 -15.11 9.68
CA LEU A 366 -25.56 -15.36 8.46
C LEU A 366 -24.88 -16.45 7.61
N PRO A 367 -25.64 -17.25 6.84
CA PRO A 367 -25.04 -18.14 5.84
C PRO A 367 -24.29 -17.30 4.80
N TYR A 368 -23.11 -17.77 4.39
CA TYR A 368 -22.28 -17.06 3.41
C TYR A 368 -22.18 -17.87 2.13
N ASP A 369 -22.57 -17.26 1.01
CA ASP A 369 -22.44 -17.86 -0.31
C ASP A 369 -21.04 -17.58 -0.87
N TRP A 370 -20.32 -18.66 -1.20
CA TRP A 370 -18.98 -18.60 -1.78
C TRP A 370 -18.99 -18.56 -3.31
N SER A 371 -20.15 -18.54 -3.96
CA SER A 371 -20.28 -18.53 -5.40
C SER A 371 -19.72 -17.23 -6.03
N SER A 372 -19.03 -17.37 -7.17
CA SER A 372 -18.50 -16.23 -7.96
C SER A 372 -19.54 -15.71 -8.95
N ASN A 373 -19.46 -14.43 -9.32
CA ASN A 373 -20.34 -13.79 -10.33
C ASN A 373 -19.93 -14.08 -11.79
N SER A 374 -19.33 -15.23 -12.09
CA SER A 374 -18.83 -15.58 -13.42
C SER A 374 -19.84 -16.43 -14.21
N PHE A 375 -20.09 -16.10 -15.48
CA PHE A 375 -20.73 -17.01 -16.45
C PHE A 375 -19.64 -17.81 -17.20
N HIS A 376 -19.95 -19.05 -17.58
CA HIS A 376 -19.05 -19.94 -18.34
C HIS A 376 -19.10 -19.68 -19.85
#